data_AF-A0A3Q3JEZ3-F1
#
_entry.id   AF-A0A3Q3JEZ3-F1
#
_cell.length_a   1.000
_cell.length_b   1.000
_cell.length_c   1.000
_cell.angle_alpha   90.00
_cell.angle_beta   90.00
_cell.angle_gamma   90.00
#
_symmetry.space_group_name_H-M   'P 1'
#
loop_
_entity.id
_entity.type
_entity.pdbx_description
1 polymer ?
#
loop_
_entity_poly.entity_id
_entity_poly.type
_entity_poly.pdbx_seq_one_letter_code
_entity_poly.pdbx_strand_id
1 'polypeptide(L)'
;CLFYPDRYPTQDLRENFCRNPNNDPGGPWCYTTDPNVRTEECGIPQCAEVCITCNGEAYRGKMDHTESGKECQRWDSIRPHKHYFQEIGLTPYLKDNYCRNPDNRLRPWCYTMDPKTPWEYCNITVCGKDSSEDTDVNVTTSCVQGKGTDYRGTINITPEGVTCQRWDSQFPHKHSFLSQNFKCK
;
A
#
# COMPACT_ATOMS: atom_id res chain seq x y z
N CYS A 1 -19.27 16.93 -35.11
CA CYS A 1 -19.05 18.13 -34.28
C CYS A 1 -17.78 17.94 -33.45
N LEU A 2 -16.81 18.85 -33.60
CA LEU A 2 -15.48 18.81 -33.00
C LEU A 2 -15.49 19.57 -31.66
N PHE A 3 -15.06 18.93 -30.58
CA PHE A 3 -14.85 19.58 -29.28
C PHE A 3 -13.43 20.14 -29.23
N TYR A 4 -13.32 21.47 -29.19
CA TYR A 4 -12.04 22.19 -29.05
C TYR A 4 -11.66 22.29 -27.56
N PRO A 5 -10.37 22.12 -27.19
CA PRO A 5 -9.88 22.29 -25.81
C PRO A 5 -10.22 23.65 -25.19
N ASP A 6 -10.43 24.68 -26.02
CA ASP A 6 -10.73 26.05 -25.60
C ASP A 6 -12.07 26.25 -24.87
N ARG A 7 -12.96 25.24 -24.87
CA ARG A 7 -14.26 25.34 -24.18
C ARG A 7 -14.26 24.86 -22.72
N TYR A 8 -13.22 24.16 -22.28
CA TYR A 8 -13.13 23.63 -20.91
C TYR A 8 -11.71 23.79 -20.34
N PRO A 9 -11.24 25.04 -20.14
CA PRO A 9 -9.86 25.32 -19.74
C PRO A 9 -9.46 24.75 -18.37
N THR A 10 -10.43 24.33 -17.53
CA THR A 10 -10.19 23.73 -16.21
C THR A 10 -10.20 22.21 -16.20
N GLN A 11 -10.61 21.57 -17.30
CA GLN A 11 -10.62 20.12 -17.43
C GLN A 11 -9.34 19.74 -18.16
N ASP A 12 -8.42 19.05 -17.47
CA ASP A 12 -7.08 18.71 -17.95
C ASP A 12 -7.09 17.74 -19.15
N LEU A 13 -7.61 18.18 -20.30
CA LEU A 13 -7.81 17.43 -21.54
C LEU A 13 -6.51 17.42 -22.36
N ARG A 14 -5.42 16.99 -21.73
CA ARG A 14 -4.12 16.82 -22.39
C ARG A 14 -4.05 15.47 -23.09
N GLU A 15 -3.48 15.51 -24.30
CA GLU A 15 -3.21 14.34 -25.13
C GLU A 15 -4.46 13.46 -25.36
N ASN A 16 -4.30 12.14 -25.27
CA ASN A 16 -5.36 11.14 -25.42
C ASN A 16 -5.72 10.48 -24.09
N PHE A 17 -5.43 11.15 -22.96
CA PHE A 17 -5.70 10.58 -21.65
C PHE A 17 -7.19 10.56 -21.33
N CYS A 18 -7.62 9.49 -20.67
CA CYS A 18 -8.98 9.35 -20.18
C CYS A 18 -9.32 10.43 -19.16
N ARG A 19 -10.46 11.09 -19.34
CA ARG A 19 -10.94 12.18 -18.47
C ARG A 19 -12.46 12.08 -18.34
N ASN A 20 -13.00 12.76 -17.33
CA ASN A 20 -14.45 12.85 -17.14
C ASN A 20 -14.93 14.31 -17.13
N PRO A 21 -14.84 15.03 -18.26
CA PRO A 21 -15.16 16.46 -18.31
C PRO A 21 -16.65 16.78 -18.14
N ASN A 22 -17.54 15.81 -18.40
CA ASN A 22 -18.99 15.93 -18.32
C ASN A 22 -19.58 15.35 -17.03
N ASN A 23 -18.73 14.92 -16.08
CA ASN A 23 -19.15 14.25 -14.84
C ASN A 23 -20.06 13.03 -15.12
N ASP A 24 -19.70 12.25 -16.13
CA ASP A 24 -20.37 11.03 -16.55
C ASP A 24 -20.38 9.99 -15.41
N PRO A 25 -21.52 9.38 -15.09
CA PRO A 25 -21.61 8.34 -14.06
C PRO A 25 -20.83 7.06 -14.42
N GLY A 26 -20.52 6.83 -15.70
CA GLY A 26 -19.68 5.73 -16.17
C GLY A 26 -18.19 5.91 -15.83
N GLY A 27 -17.77 7.12 -15.41
CA GLY A 27 -16.38 7.42 -15.05
C GLY A 27 -15.57 8.03 -16.20
N PRO A 28 -14.22 8.02 -16.11
CA PRO A 28 -13.39 8.62 -17.14
C PRO A 28 -13.47 7.85 -18.47
N TRP A 29 -13.57 8.58 -19.57
CA TRP A 29 -13.69 8.03 -20.92
C TRP A 29 -12.76 8.77 -21.89
N CYS A 30 -12.61 8.24 -23.11
CA CYS A 30 -11.89 8.90 -24.19
C CYS A 30 -12.58 8.67 -25.55
N TYR A 31 -12.15 9.43 -26.55
CA TYR A 31 -12.49 9.13 -27.95
C TYR A 31 -11.59 8.01 -28.45
N THR A 32 -12.18 7.01 -29.11
CA THR A 32 -11.42 5.88 -29.63
C THR A 32 -10.89 6.18 -31.04
N THR A 33 -9.92 5.39 -31.49
CA THR A 33 -9.41 5.41 -32.86
C THR A 33 -10.23 4.55 -33.82
N ASP A 34 -11.19 3.76 -33.33
CA ASP A 34 -12.07 2.94 -34.14
C ASP A 34 -13.20 3.81 -34.74
N PRO A 35 -13.36 3.87 -36.07
CA PRO A 35 -14.41 4.68 -36.71
C PRO A 35 -15.84 4.25 -36.34
N ASN A 36 -16.03 3.03 -35.82
CA ASN A 36 -17.34 2.51 -35.40
C ASN A 36 -17.66 2.79 -33.93
N VAL A 37 -16.65 3.12 -33.11
CA VAL A 37 -16.81 3.35 -31.67
C VAL A 37 -16.36 4.77 -31.34
N ARG A 38 -17.33 5.67 -31.19
CA ARG A 38 -17.04 7.09 -31.00
C ARG A 38 -16.33 7.37 -29.67
N THR A 39 -16.76 6.76 -28.58
CA THR A 39 -16.24 6.95 -27.22
C THR A 39 -16.37 5.66 -26.43
N GLU A 40 -15.47 5.43 -25.50
CA GLU A 40 -15.50 4.26 -24.62
C GLU A 40 -15.04 4.64 -23.20
N GLU A 41 -15.63 3.99 -22.19
CA GLU A 41 -15.23 4.12 -20.79
C GLU A 41 -13.85 3.50 -20.58
N CYS A 42 -12.95 4.26 -19.97
CA CYS A 42 -11.69 3.71 -19.55
C CYS A 42 -11.94 2.93 -18.26
N GLY A 43 -11.61 1.64 -18.25
CA GLY A 43 -11.75 0.73 -17.10
C GLY A 43 -10.85 1.07 -15.90
N ILE A 44 -10.70 2.36 -15.60
CA ILE A 44 -9.96 2.90 -14.48
C ILE A 44 -10.72 2.50 -13.22
N PRO A 45 -10.11 1.70 -12.33
CA PRO A 45 -10.77 1.28 -11.11
C PRO A 45 -11.09 2.51 -10.25
N GLN A 46 -12.32 2.55 -9.73
CA GLN A 46 -12.69 3.53 -8.70
C GLN A 46 -11.69 3.42 -7.54
N CYS A 47 -11.14 4.55 -7.11
CA CYS A 47 -10.43 4.63 -5.85
C CYS A 47 -11.43 4.39 -4.72
N ALA A 48 -11.70 3.12 -4.40
CA ALA A 48 -12.20 2.82 -3.08
C ALA A 48 -11.15 3.35 -2.09
N GLU A 49 -11.58 4.00 -1.01
CA GLU A 49 -10.73 4.35 0.14
C GLU A 49 -10.23 3.06 0.83
N VAL A 50 -9.56 2.19 0.09
CA VAL A 50 -8.98 0.97 0.64
C VAL A 50 -7.64 1.37 1.19
N CYS A 51 -7.73 1.87 2.40
CA CYS A 51 -6.58 2.19 3.23
C CYS A 51 -6.06 0.91 3.90
N ILE A 52 -4.82 0.98 4.38
CA ILE A 52 -4.23 -0.03 5.24
C ILE A 52 -4.52 0.35 6.70
N THR A 53 -4.91 -0.64 7.48
CA THR A 53 -4.75 -0.58 8.94
C THR A 53 -3.40 -1.22 9.27
N CYS A 54 -2.66 -0.62 10.21
CA CYS A 54 -1.42 -1.19 10.72
C CYS A 54 -0.37 -1.41 9.60
N ASN A 55 0.18 -2.62 9.46
CA ASN A 55 1.12 -2.99 8.39
C ASN A 55 0.44 -3.51 7.10
N GLY A 56 -0.90 -3.47 7.02
CA GLY A 56 -1.64 -3.91 5.84
C GLY A 56 -1.67 -5.42 5.60
N GLU A 57 -1.44 -6.27 6.60
CA GLU A 57 -1.72 -7.72 6.48
C GLU A 57 -3.18 -8.00 6.09
N ALA A 58 -4.10 -7.26 6.71
CA ALA A 58 -5.53 -7.31 6.42
C ALA A 58 -5.91 -6.58 5.12
N TYR A 59 -4.97 -5.94 4.42
CA TYR A 59 -5.27 -5.23 3.19
C TYR A 59 -5.79 -6.18 2.11
N ARG A 60 -6.93 -5.82 1.50
CA ARG A 60 -7.58 -6.58 0.41
C ARG A 60 -7.87 -5.72 -0.82
N GLY A 61 -7.29 -4.51 -0.88
CA GLY A 61 -7.50 -3.60 -2.00
C GLY A 61 -6.87 -4.07 -3.31
N LYS A 62 -7.11 -3.29 -4.37
CA LYS A 62 -6.68 -3.60 -5.74
C LYS A 62 -5.46 -2.80 -6.20
N MET A 63 -4.76 -2.12 -5.29
CA MET A 63 -3.49 -1.45 -5.63
C MET A 63 -2.54 -2.47 -6.26
N ASP A 64 -2.08 -2.17 -7.47
CA ASP A 64 -1.29 -3.01 -8.37
C ASP A 64 -0.03 -2.28 -8.88
N HIS A 65 0.29 -1.14 -8.27
CA HIS A 65 1.48 -0.36 -8.57
C HIS A 65 2.28 -0.05 -7.30
N THR A 66 3.59 0.00 -7.46
CA THR A 66 4.53 0.34 -6.39
C THR A 66 4.55 1.85 -6.13
N GLU A 67 5.25 2.29 -5.07
CA GLU A 67 5.43 3.71 -4.77
C GLU A 67 6.12 4.48 -5.89
N SER A 68 7.08 3.88 -6.59
CA SER A 68 7.70 4.47 -7.78
C SER A 68 6.86 4.32 -9.06
N GLY A 69 5.66 3.75 -8.98
CA GLY A 69 4.73 3.58 -10.10
C GLY A 69 5.03 2.37 -10.99
N LYS A 70 5.84 1.40 -10.53
CA LYS A 70 6.09 0.16 -11.29
C LYS A 70 4.90 -0.78 -11.17
N GLU A 71 4.57 -1.42 -12.27
CA GLU A 71 3.52 -2.43 -12.31
C GLU A 71 3.93 -3.67 -11.52
N CYS A 72 3.00 -4.18 -10.72
CA CYS A 72 3.19 -5.40 -9.96
C CYS A 72 3.14 -6.65 -10.87
N GLN A 73 4.07 -7.57 -10.65
CA GLN A 73 4.02 -8.93 -11.16
C GLN A 73 2.92 -9.72 -10.43
N ARG A 74 2.17 -10.52 -11.18
CA ARG A 74 1.16 -11.43 -10.62
C ARG A 74 1.79 -12.45 -9.68
N TRP A 75 1.13 -12.72 -8.55
CA TRP A 75 1.59 -13.69 -7.55
C TRP A 75 1.63 -15.14 -8.07
N ASP A 76 0.91 -15.46 -9.14
CA ASP A 76 0.95 -16.77 -9.81
C ASP A 76 1.98 -16.84 -10.95
N SER A 77 2.67 -15.74 -11.27
CA SER A 77 3.67 -15.68 -12.33
C SER A 77 5.07 -16.06 -11.84
N ILE A 78 5.80 -16.80 -12.68
CA ILE A 78 7.25 -17.07 -12.49
C ILE A 78 8.13 -15.92 -13.01
N ARG A 79 7.55 -14.96 -13.74
CA ARG A 79 8.29 -13.97 -14.55
C ARG A 79 7.83 -12.54 -14.25
N PRO A 80 8.77 -11.56 -14.27
CA PRO A 80 10.22 -11.73 -14.45
C PRO A 80 10.94 -12.38 -13.27
N HIS A 81 10.37 -12.32 -12.06
CA HIS A 81 11.03 -12.79 -10.84
C HIS A 81 10.44 -14.11 -10.36
N LYS A 82 11.27 -15.17 -10.29
CA LYS A 82 10.84 -16.44 -9.68
C LYS A 82 10.79 -16.29 -8.16
N HIS A 83 9.68 -16.69 -7.54
CA HIS A 83 9.50 -16.60 -6.08
C HIS A 83 8.69 -17.75 -5.49
N TYR A 84 8.87 -17.99 -4.20
CA TYR A 84 8.30 -19.14 -3.49
C TYR A 84 6.76 -19.09 -3.34
N PHE A 85 6.15 -17.90 -3.42
CA PHE A 85 4.68 -17.75 -3.32
C PHE A 85 3.90 -18.38 -4.48
N GLN A 86 4.58 -18.71 -5.57
CA GLN A 86 3.97 -19.38 -6.70
C GLN A 86 3.74 -20.87 -6.44
N GLU A 87 4.60 -21.51 -5.65
CA GLU A 87 4.56 -22.95 -5.37
C GLU A 87 3.64 -23.28 -4.18
N ILE A 88 3.44 -22.34 -3.25
CA ILE A 88 2.60 -22.53 -2.05
C ILE A 88 1.09 -22.59 -2.37
N GLY A 89 0.70 -22.25 -3.60
CA GLY A 89 -0.70 -22.30 -4.01
C GLY A 89 -1.49 -21.15 -3.38
N LEU A 90 -1.71 -20.12 -4.19
CA LEU A 90 -2.77 -19.10 -4.10
C LEU A 90 -3.72 -19.29 -2.91
N THR A 91 -3.29 -18.81 -1.74
CA THR A 91 -4.28 -18.48 -0.72
C THR A 91 -5.24 -17.48 -1.36
N PRO A 92 -6.56 -17.50 -1.06
CA PRO A 92 -7.52 -16.51 -1.59
C PRO A 92 -7.10 -15.04 -1.37
N TYR A 93 -6.10 -14.84 -0.49
CA TYR A 93 -5.42 -13.59 -0.20
C TYR A 93 -4.52 -13.04 -1.32
N LEU A 94 -3.69 -13.87 -1.96
CA LEU A 94 -2.71 -13.46 -2.99
C LEU A 94 -3.34 -13.45 -4.39
N LYS A 95 -4.37 -12.63 -4.55
CA LYS A 95 -5.13 -12.51 -5.81
C LYS A 95 -4.44 -11.55 -6.78
N ASP A 96 -4.33 -12.00 -8.04
CA ASP A 96 -3.81 -11.22 -9.17
C ASP A 96 -2.39 -10.69 -8.94
N ASN A 97 -2.10 -9.44 -9.24
CA ASN A 97 -0.87 -8.73 -8.91
C ASN A 97 -1.04 -7.69 -7.79
N TYR A 98 -2.11 -7.77 -7.01
CA TYR A 98 -2.38 -6.75 -6.00
C TYR A 98 -1.35 -6.75 -4.87
N CYS A 99 -0.98 -5.58 -4.37
CA CYS A 99 -0.08 -5.41 -3.25
C CYS A 99 -0.59 -6.14 -2.00
N ARG A 100 0.26 -6.94 -1.37
CA ARG A 100 -0.08 -7.74 -0.19
C ARG A 100 1.08 -7.75 0.80
N ASN A 101 0.81 -8.17 2.02
CA ASN A 101 1.83 -8.32 3.05
C ASN A 101 1.77 -9.73 3.67
N PRO A 102 2.13 -10.78 2.90
CA PRO A 102 2.04 -12.17 3.38
C PRO A 102 3.13 -12.55 4.38
N ASP A 103 4.23 -11.81 4.43
CA ASP A 103 5.43 -12.14 5.21
C ASP A 103 5.69 -11.14 6.34
N ASN A 104 4.65 -10.42 6.78
CA ASN A 104 4.68 -9.48 7.91
C ASN A 104 5.82 -8.43 7.77
N ARG A 105 5.97 -7.89 6.56
CA ARG A 105 6.81 -6.72 6.28
C ARG A 105 6.17 -5.43 6.81
N LEU A 106 6.89 -4.34 6.60
CA LEU A 106 6.51 -2.98 6.96
C LEU A 106 5.12 -2.56 6.46
N ARG A 107 4.84 -2.84 5.19
CA ARG A 107 3.59 -2.44 4.50
C ARG A 107 3.37 -3.35 3.30
N PRO A 108 2.19 -3.32 2.65
CA PRO A 108 1.96 -4.13 1.46
C PRO A 108 2.95 -3.80 0.35
N TRP A 109 3.34 -4.85 -0.36
CA TRP A 109 4.35 -4.84 -1.39
C TRP A 109 3.97 -5.82 -2.49
N CYS A 110 4.70 -5.79 -3.60
CA CYS A 110 4.55 -6.76 -4.68
C CYS A 110 5.90 -6.99 -5.37
N TYR A 111 6.03 -8.11 -6.09
CA TYR A 111 7.07 -8.26 -7.10
C TYR A 111 6.79 -7.28 -8.24
N THR A 112 7.82 -6.78 -8.93
CA THR A 112 7.60 -5.80 -10.02
C THR A 112 7.82 -6.43 -11.39
N MET A 113 7.25 -5.85 -12.42
CA MET A 113 7.52 -6.23 -13.81
C MET A 113 8.90 -5.75 -14.32
N ASP A 114 9.62 -4.93 -13.54
CA ASP A 114 10.98 -4.48 -13.87
C ASP A 114 12.02 -5.56 -13.48
N PRO A 115 12.80 -6.10 -14.43
CA PRO A 115 13.84 -7.10 -14.15
C PRO A 115 14.93 -6.62 -13.17
N LYS A 116 15.13 -5.31 -13.02
CA LYS A 116 16.12 -4.73 -12.11
C LYS A 116 15.59 -4.54 -10.68
N THR A 117 14.27 -4.52 -10.51
CA THR A 117 13.62 -4.29 -9.23
C THR A 117 12.79 -5.53 -8.86
N PRO A 118 13.36 -6.51 -8.13
CA PRO A 118 12.63 -7.74 -7.81
C PRO A 118 11.28 -7.49 -7.12
N TRP A 119 11.25 -6.58 -6.16
CA TRP A 119 10.05 -6.22 -5.42
C TRP A 119 10.17 -4.80 -4.90
N GLU A 120 9.04 -4.18 -4.59
CA GLU A 120 8.98 -2.84 -4.01
C GLU A 120 7.69 -2.67 -3.18
N TYR A 121 7.70 -1.72 -2.25
CA TYR A 121 6.51 -1.39 -1.49
C TYR A 121 5.50 -0.60 -2.31
N CYS A 122 4.22 -0.72 -1.94
CA CYS A 122 3.14 0.04 -2.53
C CYS A 122 2.76 1.23 -1.66
N ASN A 123 2.35 2.32 -2.29
CA ASN A 123 1.93 3.54 -1.62
C ASN A 123 0.42 3.50 -1.32
N ILE A 124 0.04 2.88 -0.20
CA ILE A 124 -1.36 2.77 0.23
C ILE A 124 -1.57 3.62 1.49
N THR A 125 -2.63 4.41 1.52
CA THR A 125 -2.97 5.34 2.61
C THR A 125 -3.37 4.57 3.88
N VAL A 126 -3.15 5.15 5.07
CA VAL A 126 -3.55 4.52 6.35
C VAL A 126 -4.96 4.96 6.72
N CYS A 127 -5.79 4.04 7.23
CA CYS A 127 -7.16 4.35 7.65
C CYS A 127 -7.17 5.25 8.88
N GLY A 128 -8.10 6.20 8.94
CA GLY A 128 -8.45 6.92 10.18
C GLY A 128 -7.39 7.91 10.69
N LYS A 129 -6.58 8.52 9.82
CA LYS A 129 -5.82 9.72 10.22
C LYS A 129 -6.58 11.00 9.90
N ASP A 130 -7.75 11.13 10.52
CA ASP A 130 -8.19 12.38 11.12
C ASP A 130 -8.34 12.10 12.62
N SER A 131 -7.53 12.82 13.41
CA SER A 131 -7.53 13.01 14.88
C SER A 131 -8.39 12.09 15.78
N SER A 132 -7.72 11.46 16.76
CA SER A 132 -8.12 11.19 18.18
C SER A 132 -8.09 9.73 18.68
N GLU A 133 -7.27 9.58 19.74
CA GLU A 133 -7.43 8.77 20.97
C GLU A 133 -7.65 7.25 20.91
N ASP A 134 -6.49 6.58 21.04
CA ASP A 134 -6.19 5.48 21.96
C ASP A 134 -7.25 5.19 23.05
N THR A 135 -7.89 4.02 22.98
CA THR A 135 -8.57 3.42 24.14
C THR A 135 -7.89 2.11 24.50
N ASP A 136 -7.07 2.24 25.53
CA ASP A 136 -6.24 1.29 26.24
C ASP A 136 -7.04 0.17 26.94
N VAL A 137 -6.64 -1.09 26.72
CA VAL A 137 -7.07 -2.24 27.51
C VAL A 137 -5.83 -2.88 28.12
N ASN A 138 -5.53 -2.48 29.37
CA ASN A 138 -4.50 -3.00 30.28
C ASN A 138 -3.03 -2.72 29.91
N VAL A 139 -2.67 -1.46 29.69
CA VAL A 139 -1.26 -1.05 29.70
C VAL A 139 -0.68 -1.03 31.13
N THR A 140 0.47 -1.69 31.31
CA THR A 140 1.26 -1.57 32.54
C THR A 140 2.49 -0.68 32.30
N THR A 141 2.66 0.33 33.15
CA THR A 141 3.77 1.31 33.04
C THR A 141 4.92 1.04 34.02
N SER A 142 4.61 0.41 35.15
CA SER A 142 5.56 0.21 36.26
C SER A 142 6.05 -1.23 36.41
N CYS A 143 5.35 -2.21 35.83
CA CYS A 143 5.70 -3.63 35.92
C CYS A 143 5.32 -4.37 34.64
N VAL A 144 5.87 -5.57 34.46
CA VAL A 144 5.56 -6.44 33.32
C VAL A 144 4.59 -7.53 33.79
N GLN A 145 3.51 -7.76 33.05
CA GLN A 145 2.64 -8.92 33.21
C GLN A 145 2.89 -9.92 32.07
N GLY A 146 2.89 -11.22 32.38
CA GLY A 146 3.12 -12.27 31.38
C GLY A 146 4.41 -12.09 30.58
N LYS A 147 4.29 -11.88 29.26
CA LYS A 147 5.42 -11.66 28.34
C LYS A 147 5.76 -10.18 28.10
N GLY A 148 5.03 -9.24 28.70
CA GLY A 148 5.31 -7.80 28.58
C GLY A 148 5.01 -7.16 27.23
N THR A 149 4.08 -7.74 26.47
CA THR A 149 3.62 -7.18 25.18
C THR A 149 2.84 -5.87 25.35
N ASP A 150 2.27 -5.68 26.53
CA ASP A 150 1.44 -4.58 27.03
C ASP A 150 2.23 -3.54 27.85
N TYR A 151 3.52 -3.79 28.11
CA TYR A 151 4.35 -2.84 28.85
C TYR A 151 4.54 -1.56 28.04
N ARG A 152 4.28 -0.40 28.64
CA ARG A 152 4.49 0.95 28.05
C ARG A 152 5.25 1.89 29.00
N GLY A 153 6.07 1.35 29.90
CA GLY A 153 6.92 2.16 30.77
C GLY A 153 8.09 2.82 30.03
N THR A 154 8.84 3.66 30.74
CA THR A 154 9.90 4.52 30.17
C THR A 154 11.32 4.02 30.42
N ILE A 155 11.48 2.80 30.94
CA ILE A 155 12.80 2.23 31.24
C ILE A 155 13.54 1.96 29.93
N ASN A 156 14.77 2.47 29.83
CA ASN A 156 15.62 2.42 28.64
C ASN A 156 17.05 1.95 28.93
N ILE A 157 17.25 1.19 30.02
CA ILE A 157 18.54 0.65 30.45
C ILE A 157 18.37 -0.85 30.73
N THR A 158 19.30 -1.68 30.27
CA THR A 158 19.29 -3.14 30.53
C THR A 158 19.72 -3.49 31.96
N PRO A 159 19.50 -4.73 32.46
CA PRO A 159 19.97 -5.15 33.78
C PRO A 159 21.47 -4.96 34.02
N GLU A 160 22.26 -5.03 32.96
CA GLU A 160 23.71 -4.82 32.95
C GLU A 160 24.13 -3.34 32.82
N GLY A 161 23.16 -2.42 32.77
CA GLY A 161 23.42 -0.98 32.71
C GLY A 161 23.65 -0.42 31.31
N VAL A 162 23.31 -1.15 30.24
CA VAL A 162 23.50 -0.70 28.85
C VAL A 162 22.30 0.12 28.39
N THR A 163 22.53 1.30 27.81
CA THR A 163 21.46 2.15 27.27
C THR A 163 20.84 1.54 26.02
N CYS A 164 19.51 1.48 25.97
CA CYS A 164 18.76 0.99 24.81
C CYS A 164 18.95 1.88 23.58
N GLN A 165 19.15 1.24 22.42
CA GLN A 165 19.07 1.91 21.13
C GLN A 165 17.64 2.40 20.90
N ARG A 166 17.47 3.61 20.34
CA ARG A 166 16.14 4.10 19.94
C ARG A 166 15.55 3.21 18.84
N TRP A 167 14.27 2.86 18.97
CA TRP A 167 13.54 2.03 18.00
C TRP A 167 13.42 2.64 16.59
N ASP A 168 13.62 3.95 16.44
CA ASP A 168 13.68 4.62 15.13
C ASP A 168 15.11 4.78 14.58
N SER A 169 16.13 4.33 15.31
CA SER A 169 17.53 4.33 14.86
C SER A 169 17.89 3.00 14.19
N GLN A 170 18.70 3.06 13.12
CA GLN A 170 19.33 1.88 12.48
C GLN A 170 20.81 1.73 12.85
N PHE A 171 21.25 2.45 13.88
CA PHE A 171 22.63 2.46 14.38
C PHE A 171 22.64 2.40 15.91
N PRO A 172 23.54 1.63 16.54
CA PRO A 172 24.58 0.77 15.93
C PRO A 172 24.04 -0.52 15.28
N HIS A 173 22.83 -0.96 15.63
CA HIS A 173 22.26 -2.20 15.13
C HIS A 173 21.13 -1.92 14.13
N LYS A 174 21.24 -2.45 12.91
CA LYS A 174 20.15 -2.41 11.93
C LYS A 174 19.08 -3.44 12.29
N HIS A 175 17.82 -3.03 12.28
CA HIS A 175 16.70 -3.89 12.64
C HIS A 175 15.40 -3.50 11.93
N SER A 176 14.47 -4.44 11.78
CA SER A 176 13.14 -4.20 11.17
C SER A 176 12.10 -3.66 12.17
N PHE A 177 12.46 -3.48 13.44
CA PHE A 177 11.55 -3.04 14.51
C PHE A 177 11.32 -1.51 14.57
N LEU A 178 10.86 -0.89 13.48
CA LEU A 178 10.60 0.56 13.44
C LEU A 178 9.24 0.91 14.07
N SER A 179 9.16 2.03 14.80
CA SER A 179 7.95 2.47 15.53
C SER A 179 6.70 2.63 14.67
N GLN A 180 6.87 2.85 13.36
CA GLN A 180 5.78 2.93 12.39
C GLN A 180 5.10 1.56 12.15
N ASN A 181 5.80 0.47 12.42
CA ASN A 181 5.40 -0.91 12.13
C ASN A 181 4.57 -1.52 13.26
N PHE A 182 4.63 -0.93 14.46
CA PHE A 182 4.03 -1.46 15.69
C PHE A 182 2.94 -0.55 16.29
N LYS A 183 2.43 0.44 15.53
CA LYS A 183 1.33 1.30 16.01
C LYS A 183 0.01 0.56 16.30
N CYS A 184 -0.06 -0.75 16.10
CA CYS A 184 -1.21 -1.60 16.41
C CYS A 184 -0.84 -2.87 17.21
N LYS A 185 0.22 -2.84 18.02
CA LYS A 185 0.50 -3.88 19.02
C LYS A 185 0.71 -3.26 20.39
#